data_AF-A0A6I5RMG1-F1
#
_entry.id   AF-A0A6I5RMG1-F1
#
_cell.length_a   1.000
_cell.length_b   1.000
_cell.length_c   1.000
_cell.angle_alpha   90.00
_cell.angle_beta   90.00
_cell.angle_gamma   90.00
#
_symmetry.space_group_name_H-M   'P 1'
#
loop_
_entity.id
_entity.type
_entity.pdbx_description
1 polymer ?
#
loop_
_entity_poly.entity_id
_entity_poly.type
_entity_poly.pdbx_seq_one_letter_code
_entity_poly.pdbx_strand_id
1 'polypeptide(L)'
;MPKKAYECGSCNEVHEFHHEAEMCCQPEVNDVWLCDACDEAHDEKEDAVNCCAGKIKARGAETVRCPSCYRDQGLVLHAAEIEVAGHCSECNPHYSIDDTFKIGDLVEQRIAEVMNP
;
A
#
# COMPACT_ATOMS: atom_id res chain seq x y z
N MET A 1 -27.58 -38.49 -35.36
CA MET A 1 -26.63 -37.39 -35.66
C MET A 1 -26.11 -36.87 -34.34
N PRO A 2 -24.79 -36.69 -34.15
CA PRO A 2 -24.26 -36.10 -32.92
C PRO A 2 -24.61 -34.60 -32.83
N LYS A 3 -24.91 -34.11 -31.63
CA LYS A 3 -25.13 -32.69 -31.31
C LYS A 3 -23.93 -32.17 -30.50
N LYS A 4 -23.48 -30.95 -30.78
CA LYS A 4 -22.43 -30.25 -30.01
C LYS A 4 -23.05 -29.63 -28.76
N ALA A 5 -22.35 -29.72 -27.63
CA ALA A 5 -22.70 -29.10 -26.35
C ALA A 5 -21.42 -28.51 -25.71
N TYR A 6 -21.56 -27.78 -24.62
CA TYR A 6 -20.46 -27.06 -23.95
C TYR A 6 -20.47 -27.39 -22.46
N GLU A 7 -19.34 -27.83 -21.91
CA GLU A 7 -19.21 -28.25 -20.52
C GLU A 7 -18.51 -27.16 -19.70
N CYS A 8 -19.04 -26.82 -18.53
CA CYS A 8 -18.39 -25.91 -17.57
C CYS A 8 -17.15 -26.61 -16.99
N GLY A 9 -15.97 -25.97 -17.12
CA GLY A 9 -14.71 -26.53 -16.63
C GLY A 9 -14.57 -26.61 -15.10
N SER A 10 -15.48 -25.97 -14.34
CA SER A 10 -15.43 -25.96 -12.87
C SER A 10 -16.37 -27.00 -12.23
N CYS A 11 -17.59 -27.15 -12.73
CA CYS A 11 -18.60 -28.06 -12.15
C CYS A 11 -18.98 -29.24 -13.07
N ASN A 12 -18.46 -29.31 -14.30
CA ASN A 12 -18.79 -30.29 -15.33
C ASN A 12 -20.27 -30.30 -15.77
N GLU A 13 -21.00 -29.22 -15.54
CA GLU A 13 -22.37 -29.09 -16.04
C GLU A 13 -22.36 -28.85 -17.56
N VAL A 14 -23.24 -29.54 -18.29
CA VAL A 14 -23.29 -29.50 -19.76
C VAL A 14 -24.43 -28.60 -20.20
N HIS A 15 -24.08 -27.56 -20.96
CA HIS A 15 -24.96 -26.54 -21.48
C HIS A 15 -25.14 -26.65 -23.00
N GLU A 16 -26.23 -26.08 -23.50
CA GLU A 16 -26.52 -26.08 -24.94
C GLU A 16 -25.73 -25.00 -25.67
N PHE A 17 -25.50 -23.86 -25.01
CA PHE A 17 -24.79 -22.73 -25.60
C PHE A 17 -23.47 -22.43 -24.87
N HIS A 18 -22.47 -21.94 -25.61
CA HIS A 18 -21.16 -21.61 -25.06
C HIS A 18 -21.23 -20.58 -23.92
N HIS A 19 -22.03 -19.52 -24.09
CA HIS A 19 -22.14 -18.45 -23.09
C HIS A 19 -22.75 -18.93 -21.77
N GLU A 20 -23.62 -19.96 -21.80
CA GLU A 20 -24.17 -20.58 -20.60
C GLU A 20 -23.08 -21.31 -19.82
N ALA A 21 -22.24 -22.10 -20.50
CA ALA A 21 -21.09 -22.75 -19.88
C ALA A 21 -20.03 -21.75 -19.40
N GLU A 22 -19.88 -20.61 -20.09
CA GLU A 22 -18.95 -19.53 -19.74
C GLU A 22 -19.39 -18.73 -18.52
N MET A 23 -20.71 -18.53 -18.33
CA MET A 23 -21.27 -17.87 -17.14
C MET A 23 -21.47 -18.84 -15.97
N CYS A 24 -21.47 -20.15 -16.23
CA CYS A 24 -21.58 -21.18 -15.21
C CYS A 24 -20.33 -21.16 -14.31
N CYS A 25 -20.55 -20.97 -13.01
CA CYS A 25 -19.48 -20.83 -12.00
C CYS A 25 -18.51 -19.65 -12.25
N GLN A 26 -18.94 -18.56 -12.92
CA GLN A 26 -18.13 -17.35 -12.93
C GLN A 26 -17.84 -16.90 -11.50
N PRO A 27 -16.58 -16.54 -11.19
CA PRO A 27 -16.26 -15.98 -9.89
C PRO A 27 -17.04 -14.70 -9.69
N GLU A 28 -17.49 -14.48 -8.45
CA GLU A 28 -18.11 -13.23 -8.05
C GLU A 28 -17.13 -12.06 -8.27
N VAL A 29 -17.61 -11.00 -8.92
CA VAL A 29 -16.83 -9.77 -9.11
C VAL A 29 -17.19 -8.83 -7.97
N ASN A 30 -16.20 -8.51 -7.14
CA ASN A 30 -16.34 -7.57 -6.05
C ASN A 30 -15.67 -6.24 -6.42
N ASP A 31 -16.33 -5.13 -6.07
CA ASP A 31 -15.71 -3.80 -6.13
C ASP A 31 -14.70 -3.66 -4.98
N VAL A 32 -13.48 -3.24 -5.29
CA VAL A 32 -12.42 -2.99 -4.31
C VAL A 32 -11.86 -1.57 -4.46
N TRP A 33 -11.31 -1.05 -3.37
CA TRP A 33 -10.64 0.24 -3.31
C TRP A 33 -9.13 0.03 -3.18
N LEU A 34 -8.37 0.52 -4.15
CA LEU A 34 -6.92 0.44 -4.14
C LEU A 34 -6.34 1.66 -3.43
N CYS A 35 -5.28 1.44 -2.65
CA CYS A 35 -4.50 2.56 -2.14
C CYS A 35 -3.47 3.04 -3.19
N ASP A 36 -3.58 4.30 -3.63
CA ASP A 36 -2.67 4.98 -4.57
C ASP A 36 -1.17 4.98 -4.19
N ALA A 37 -0.83 4.66 -2.93
CA ALA A 37 0.56 4.66 -2.45
C ALA A 37 1.25 3.28 -2.50
N CYS A 38 0.50 2.19 -2.40
CA CYS A 38 1.05 0.83 -2.30
C CYS A 38 0.30 -0.23 -3.11
N ASP A 39 -0.75 0.15 -3.83
CA ASP A 39 -1.63 -0.71 -4.62
C ASP A 39 -2.30 -1.85 -3.81
N GLU A 40 -2.37 -1.70 -2.48
CA GLU A 40 -3.08 -2.64 -1.62
C GLU A 40 -4.60 -2.47 -1.79
N ALA A 41 -5.31 -3.60 -1.94
CA ALA A 41 -6.74 -3.65 -2.16
C ALA A 41 -7.50 -3.78 -0.84
N HIS A 42 -8.56 -2.98 -0.70
CA HIS A 42 -9.44 -2.96 0.46
C HIS A 42 -10.90 -3.05 0.01
N ASP A 43 -11.73 -3.69 0.84
CA ASP A 43 -13.15 -3.85 0.55
C ASP A 43 -13.93 -2.53 0.78
N GLU A 44 -13.46 -1.71 1.73
CA GLU A 44 -14.08 -0.41 2.06
C GLU A 44 -13.21 0.78 1.64
N LYS A 45 -13.87 1.85 1.16
CA LYS A 45 -13.20 3.10 0.80
C LYS A 45 -12.48 3.72 1.98
N GLU A 46 -13.08 3.68 3.17
CA GLU A 46 -12.50 4.25 4.37
C GLU A 46 -11.22 3.51 4.77
N ASP A 47 -11.18 2.19 4.59
CA ASP A 47 -9.98 1.38 4.82
C ASP A 47 -8.87 1.70 3.82
N ALA A 48 -9.19 1.83 2.52
CA ALA A 48 -8.21 2.28 1.53
C ALA A 48 -7.70 3.69 1.82
N VAL A 49 -8.59 4.60 2.25
CA VAL A 49 -8.22 5.96 2.68
C VAL A 49 -7.37 5.91 3.94
N ASN A 50 -7.63 5.03 4.90
CA ASN A 50 -6.84 4.89 6.12
C ASN A 50 -5.48 4.24 5.85
N CYS A 51 -5.40 3.28 4.93
CA CYS A 51 -4.15 2.71 4.43
C CYS A 51 -3.33 3.80 3.74
N CYS A 52 -3.91 4.48 2.76
CA CYS A 52 -3.28 5.58 2.07
C CYS A 52 -2.94 6.72 3.00
N ALA A 53 -3.79 7.09 3.94
CA ALA A 53 -3.48 8.08 4.93
C ALA A 53 -2.35 7.58 5.83
N GLY A 54 -2.35 6.35 6.33
CA GLY A 54 -1.25 5.80 7.12
C GLY A 54 0.09 5.79 6.38
N LYS A 55 0.07 5.67 5.04
CA LYS A 55 1.26 5.63 4.18
C LYS A 55 1.65 6.99 3.58
N ILE A 56 0.68 7.88 3.32
CA ILE A 56 0.85 9.26 2.81
C ILE A 56 1.06 10.25 3.97
N LYS A 57 0.56 9.98 5.18
CA LYS A 57 0.94 10.71 6.42
C LYS A 57 2.39 10.47 6.81
N ALA A 58 3.08 9.57 6.11
CA ALA A 58 4.52 9.52 6.12
C ALA A 58 5.16 10.52 5.15
N ARG A 59 4.46 11.43 4.46
CA ARG A 59 5.04 12.48 3.60
C ARG A 59 4.96 13.83 4.33
N GLY A 60 6.12 14.43 4.63
CA GLY A 60 6.21 15.71 5.32
C GLY A 60 5.72 16.88 4.45
N ALA A 61 5.36 18.00 5.08
CA ALA A 61 4.96 19.23 4.38
C ALA A 61 6.12 19.83 3.56
N GLU A 62 7.36 19.57 3.99
CA GLU A 62 8.59 19.99 3.32
C GLU A 62 9.51 18.80 3.10
N THR A 63 10.33 18.88 2.04
CA THR A 63 11.38 17.90 1.77
C THR A 63 12.67 18.26 2.49
N VAL A 64 13.34 17.28 3.10
CA VAL A 64 14.65 17.45 3.74
C VAL A 64 15.72 16.78 2.90
N ARG A 65 16.82 17.47 2.60
CA ARG A 65 17.95 16.87 1.87
C ARG A 65 18.84 16.05 2.80
N CYS A 66 19.03 14.77 2.49
CA CYS A 66 19.94 13.90 3.22
C CYS A 66 21.41 14.34 3.05
N PRO A 67 22.17 14.60 4.13
CA PRO A 67 23.59 14.97 4.03
C PRO A 67 24.49 13.87 3.45
N SER A 68 24.13 12.60 3.60
CA SER A 68 24.95 11.48 3.15
C SER A 68 24.76 11.11 1.68
N CYS A 69 23.51 11.12 1.18
CA CYS A 69 23.21 10.71 -0.19
C CYS A 69 22.71 11.85 -1.09
N TYR A 70 22.51 13.05 -0.53
CA TYR A 70 22.06 14.25 -1.23
C TYR A 70 20.68 14.16 -1.91
N ARG A 71 19.91 13.11 -1.63
CA ARG A 71 18.52 12.98 -2.08
C ARG A 71 17.59 13.82 -1.22
N ASP A 72 16.59 14.42 -1.87
CA ASP A 72 15.52 15.15 -1.20
C ASP A 72 14.48 14.15 -0.71
N GLN A 73 14.31 14.08 0.61
CA GLN A 73 13.44 13.13 1.28
C GLN A 73 12.12 13.81 1.64
N GLY A 74 11.05 13.33 1.03
CA GLY A 74 9.70 13.82 1.31
C GLY A 74 9.03 13.07 2.44
N LEU A 75 9.62 12.01 2.99
CA LEU A 75 8.97 11.21 4.02
C LEU A 75 9.30 11.70 5.45
N VAL A 76 8.30 11.77 6.33
CA VAL A 76 8.40 12.05 7.77
C VAL A 76 9.41 11.11 8.42
N LEU A 77 9.38 9.82 8.07
CA LEU A 77 10.37 8.85 8.53
C LEU A 77 11.78 9.30 8.16
N HIS A 78 12.05 9.56 6.88
CA HIS A 78 13.37 9.96 6.43
C HIS A 78 13.81 11.32 6.99
N ALA A 79 12.89 12.25 7.19
CA ALA A 79 13.18 13.52 7.85
C ALA A 79 13.60 13.30 9.32
N ALA A 80 12.93 12.40 10.05
CA ALA A 80 13.29 12.05 11.42
C ALA A 80 14.63 11.30 11.49
N GLU A 81 14.88 10.36 10.59
CA GLU A 81 16.17 9.66 10.47
C GLU A 81 17.33 10.64 10.24
N ILE A 82 17.16 11.59 9.31
CA ILE A 82 18.18 12.61 9.03
C ILE A 82 18.41 13.51 10.24
N GLU A 83 17.36 13.87 10.97
CA GLU A 83 17.49 14.72 12.16
C GLU A 83 18.22 14.02 13.30
N VAL A 84 17.95 12.74 13.52
CA VAL A 84 18.54 11.97 14.62
C VAL A 84 19.95 11.48 14.27
N ALA A 85 20.13 10.91 13.08
CA ALA A 85 21.33 10.17 12.69
C ALA A 85 22.15 10.83 11.57
N GLY A 86 21.65 11.90 10.94
CA GLY A 86 22.34 12.59 9.85
C GLY A 86 22.29 11.88 8.50
N HIS A 87 21.52 10.80 8.38
CA HIS A 87 21.32 10.05 7.15
C HIS A 87 19.93 9.39 7.10
N CYS A 88 19.47 9.04 5.90
CA CYS A 88 18.24 8.25 5.70
C CYS A 88 18.55 6.76 5.59
N SER A 89 17.56 5.91 5.87
CA SER A 89 17.69 4.45 5.81
C SER A 89 17.97 3.92 4.40
N GLU A 90 17.60 4.66 3.36
CA GLU A 90 17.89 4.25 1.98
C GLU A 90 19.39 4.22 1.63
N CYS A 91 20.21 5.03 2.30
CA CYS A 91 21.65 5.10 2.01
C CYS A 91 22.50 4.49 3.11
N ASN A 92 22.03 4.54 4.36
CA ASN A 92 22.63 3.82 5.47
C ASN A 92 21.52 3.32 6.40
N PRO A 93 21.23 2.01 6.41
CA PRO A 93 20.18 1.43 7.26
C PRO A 93 20.64 1.16 8.69
N HIS A 94 21.90 1.47 9.04
CA HIS A 94 22.44 1.17 10.37
C HIS A 94 22.22 2.33 11.33
N TYR A 95 21.46 2.05 12.39
CA TYR A 95 21.21 2.95 13.50
C TYR A 95 21.71 2.36 14.81
N SER A 96 22.08 3.21 15.77
CA SER A 96 22.22 2.74 17.14
C SER A 96 20.85 2.40 17.74
N ILE A 97 20.84 1.65 18.83
CA ILE A 97 19.60 1.34 19.55
C ILE A 97 18.92 2.64 20.02
N ASP A 98 19.69 3.58 20.55
CA ASP A 98 19.18 4.87 21.01
C ASP A 98 18.59 5.71 19.87
N ASP A 99 19.22 5.71 18.70
CA ASP A 99 18.70 6.43 17.52
C ASP A 99 17.39 5.81 17.05
N THR A 100 17.27 4.48 17.10
CA THR A 100 16.04 3.77 16.69
C THR A 100 14.85 4.22 17.54
N PHE A 101 15.03 4.33 18.86
CA PHE A 101 13.99 4.81 19.76
C PHE A 101 13.63 6.29 19.48
N LYS A 102 14.64 7.16 19.36
CA LYS A 102 14.41 8.59 19.07
C LYS A 102 13.71 8.82 17.72
N ILE A 103 14.07 8.05 16.71
CA ILE A 103 13.43 8.11 15.38
C ILE A 103 11.95 7.72 15.52
N GLY A 104 11.66 6.63 16.24
CA GLY A 104 10.28 6.18 16.50
C GLY A 104 9.44 7.27 17.17
N ASP A 105 9.93 7.79 18.31
CA ASP A 105 9.24 8.83 19.08
C ASP A 105 8.97 10.09 18.23
N LEU A 106 9.96 10.52 17.44
CA LEU A 106 9.86 11.71 16.59
C LEU A 106 8.89 11.51 15.42
N VAL A 107 8.84 10.30 14.85
CA VAL A 107 7.88 9.95 13.79
C VAL A 107 6.46 9.97 14.35
N GLU A 108 6.22 9.38 15.51
CA GLU A 108 4.90 9.39 16.16
C GLU A 108 4.43 10.81 16.46
N GLN A 109 5.32 11.64 17.04
CA GLN A 109 5.00 13.04 17.32
C GLN A 109 4.61 13.81 16.05
N ARG A 110 5.41 13.70 14.98
CA ARG A 110 5.15 14.43 13.72
C ARG A 110 3.89 13.97 13.03
N ILE A 111 3.61 12.66 13.05
CA ILE A 111 2.36 12.13 12.51
C ILE A 111 1.17 12.68 13.31
N ALA A 112 1.27 12.75 14.64
CA ALA A 112 0.22 13.31 15.49
C ALA A 112 -0.05 14.79 15.20
N GLU A 113 1.00 15.59 14.97
CA GLU A 113 0.91 17.01 14.58
C GLU A 113 0.26 17.18 13.19
N VAL A 114 0.64 16.36 12.20
CA VAL A 114 0.03 16.40 10.86
C VAL A 114 -1.44 15.97 10.89
N MET A 115 -1.81 15.06 11.79
CA MET A 115 -3.19 14.56 11.92
C MET A 115 -4.13 15.48 12.70
N ASN A 116 -3.60 16.35 13.56
CA ASN A 116 -4.38 17.29 14.38
C ASN A 116 -3.83 18.73 14.22
N PRO A 117 -3.93 19.33 13.02
CA PRO A 117 -3.37 20.65 12.72
C PRO A 117 -4.05 21.81 13.47
#